data_AF-A0A923YQB8-F1
#
_entry.id   AF-A0A923YQB8-F1
#
_cell.length_a   1.000
_cell.length_b   1.000
_cell.length_c   1.000
_cell.angle_alpha   90.00
_cell.angle_beta   90.00
_cell.angle_gamma   90.00
#
_symmetry.space_group_name_H-M   'P 1'
#
loop_
_entity.id
_entity.type
_entity.pdbx_description
1 polymer ?
#
loop_
_entity_poly.entity_id
_entity_poly.type
_entity_poly.pdbx_seq_one_letter_code
_entity_poly.pdbx_strand_id
1 'polypeptide(L)'
;NCYMHGPAYGAQKAGLDKLAHDMEHDLRGTGVTAVSLWLGPLVTERSVIARETNPEQYEGFIATAENPEFSAHILDAIARAPNRDDLSGQTLVGAEIARELGVTDRGNERPSYREMLGSPRTKNPAAVY
;
A
#
# COMPACT_ATOMS: atom_id res chain seq x y z
N ASN A 1 2.01 10.87 7.45
CA ASN A 1 0.57 10.58 7.65
C ASN A 1 -0.20 11.88 7.83
N CYS A 2 -1.11 12.17 6.90
CA CYS A 2 -2.07 13.27 7.03
C CYS A 2 -3.28 12.87 7.87
N TYR A 3 -4.10 13.86 8.25
CA TYR A 3 -5.42 13.60 8.84
C TYR A 3 -6.40 13.12 7.76
N MET A 4 -7.08 11.99 7.99
CA MET A 4 -8.07 11.45 7.06
C MET A 4 -9.14 10.65 7.81
N HIS A 5 -10.42 10.93 7.53
CA HIS A 5 -11.59 10.19 8.04
C HIS A 5 -11.70 10.01 9.57
N GLY A 6 -11.01 10.85 10.36
CA GLY A 6 -11.13 10.89 11.81
C GLY A 6 -10.26 9.87 12.57
N PRO A 7 -10.22 9.98 13.92
CA PRO A 7 -9.27 9.23 14.74
C PRO A 7 -9.49 7.72 14.74
N ALA A 8 -10.76 7.26 14.73
CA ALA A 8 -11.06 5.82 14.69
C ALA A 8 -10.58 5.17 13.39
N TYR A 9 -10.71 5.87 12.25
CA TYR A 9 -10.18 5.43 10.96
C TYR A 9 -8.65 5.42 10.96
N GLY A 10 -8.02 6.49 11.45
CA GLY A 10 -6.56 6.56 11.54
C GLY A 10 -5.98 5.45 12.44
N ALA A 11 -6.61 5.19 13.58
CA ALA A 11 -6.18 4.16 14.53
C ALA A 11 -6.19 2.76 13.91
N GLN A 12 -7.27 2.37 13.22
CA GLN A 12 -7.33 1.06 12.56
C GLN A 12 -6.25 0.93 11.46
N LYS A 13 -6.01 1.99 10.68
CA LYS A 13 -5.03 1.95 9.58
C LYS A 13 -3.59 1.90 10.10
N ALA A 14 -3.26 2.71 11.11
CA ALA A 14 -1.97 2.64 11.78
C ALA A 14 -1.76 1.29 12.49
N GLY A 15 -2.83 0.66 12.99
CA GLY A 15 -2.80 -0.67 13.57
C GLY A 15 -2.33 -1.75 12.60
N LEU A 16 -2.70 -1.65 11.31
CA LEU A 16 -2.24 -2.60 10.27
C LEU A 16 -0.72 -2.54 10.06
N ASP A 17 -0.12 -1.35 10.12
CA ASP A 17 1.34 -1.19 10.00
C ASP A 17 2.10 -1.88 11.14
N LYS A 18 1.56 -1.75 12.36
CA LYS A 18 2.10 -2.40 13.56
C LYS A 18 1.85 -3.92 13.52
N LEU A 19 0.68 -4.35 13.08
CA LEU A 19 0.36 -5.76 12.91
C LEU A 19 1.35 -6.45 11.97
N ALA A 20 1.60 -5.89 10.79
CA ALA A 20 2.58 -6.46 9.86
C ALA A 20 4.00 -6.53 10.46
N HIS A 21 4.40 -5.50 11.23
CA HIS A 21 5.70 -5.49 11.90
C HIS A 21 5.85 -6.62 12.92
N ASP A 22 4.83 -6.82 13.76
CA ASP A 22 4.88 -7.82 14.82
C ASP A 22 4.76 -9.23 14.25
N MET A 23 3.93 -9.40 13.21
CA MET A 23 3.84 -10.65 12.47
C MET A 23 5.19 -11.04 11.84
N GLU A 24 5.98 -10.08 11.35
CA GLU A 24 7.33 -10.40 10.87
C GLU A 24 8.21 -10.93 12.00
N HIS A 25 8.17 -10.30 13.18
CA HIS A 25 8.94 -10.77 14.33
C HIS A 25 8.56 -12.22 14.70
N ASP A 26 7.25 -12.49 14.81
CA ASP A 26 6.73 -13.79 15.24
C ASP A 26 6.89 -14.88 14.17
N LEU A 27 6.85 -14.52 12.88
CA LEU A 27 6.87 -15.47 11.77
C LEU A 27 8.23 -15.54 11.06
N ARG A 28 9.24 -14.84 11.55
CA ARG A 28 10.59 -14.84 10.96
C ARG A 28 11.12 -16.26 10.80
N GLY A 29 11.59 -16.59 9.60
CA GLY A 29 12.15 -17.90 9.28
C GLY A 29 11.13 -19.02 9.04
N THR A 30 9.82 -18.76 9.18
CA THR A 30 8.76 -19.75 8.89
C THR A 30 8.45 -19.87 7.39
N GLY A 31 8.96 -18.94 6.57
CA GLY A 31 8.60 -18.79 5.16
C GLY A 31 7.39 -17.91 4.90
N VAL A 32 6.76 -17.36 5.96
CA VAL A 32 5.67 -16.38 5.83
C VAL A 32 6.24 -14.95 5.81
N THR A 33 5.79 -14.15 4.85
CA THR A 33 6.08 -12.72 4.72
C THR A 33 4.84 -11.90 5.06
N ALA A 34 4.98 -10.90 5.94
CA ALA A 34 3.88 -10.02 6.33
C ALA A 34 4.21 -8.57 5.97
N VAL A 35 3.35 -7.89 5.20
CA VAL A 35 3.57 -6.48 4.79
C VAL A 35 2.29 -5.66 4.96
N SER A 36 2.45 -4.37 5.26
CA SER A 36 1.35 -3.41 5.19
C SER A 36 1.47 -2.61 3.90
N LEU A 37 0.49 -2.72 3.01
CA LEU A 37 0.51 -2.08 1.69
C LEU A 37 -0.37 -0.82 1.68
N TRP A 38 0.27 0.31 1.41
CA TRP A 38 -0.38 1.62 1.25
C TRP A 38 -0.72 1.85 -0.21
N LEU A 39 -2.00 1.69 -0.53
CA LEU A 39 -2.51 1.80 -1.89
C LEU A 39 -2.79 3.25 -2.29
N GLY A 40 -2.70 3.52 -3.59
CA GLY A 40 -3.20 4.75 -4.18
C GLY A 40 -4.73 4.77 -4.25
N PRO A 41 -5.30 5.81 -4.89
CA PRO A 41 -6.72 5.85 -5.19
C PRO A 41 -7.11 4.64 -6.05
N LEU A 42 -8.18 3.93 -5.69
CA LEU A 42 -8.61 2.71 -6.39
C LEU A 42 -9.80 2.97 -7.33
N VAL A 43 -9.78 2.31 -8.49
CA VAL A 43 -10.96 2.14 -9.33
C VAL A 43 -11.84 1.05 -8.69
N THR A 44 -13.02 1.44 -8.22
CA THR A 44 -14.02 0.54 -7.61
C THR A 44 -15.39 0.81 -8.24
N GLU A 45 -16.37 -0.08 -8.04
CA GLU A 45 -17.75 0.14 -8.51
C GLU A 45 -18.31 1.46 -7.97
N ARG A 46 -17.99 1.79 -6.71
CA ARG A 46 -18.37 3.07 -6.10
C ARG A 46 -17.72 4.25 -6.81
N SER A 47 -16.44 4.13 -7.17
CA SER A 47 -15.71 5.17 -7.93
C SER A 47 -16.35 5.38 -9.32
N VAL A 48 -16.78 4.29 -9.97
CA VAL A 48 -17.44 4.35 -11.28
C VAL A 48 -18.81 5.03 -11.20
N ILE A 49 -19.62 4.72 -10.18
CA ILE A 49 -20.93 5.37 -9.96
C ILE A 49 -20.75 6.86 -9.61
N ALA A 50 -19.75 7.20 -8.79
CA ALA A 50 -19.48 8.59 -8.42
C ALA A 50 -19.04 9.45 -9.63
N ARG A 51 -18.37 8.85 -10.62
CA ARG A 51 -18.06 9.52 -11.90
C ARG A 51 -19.31 9.97 -12.66
N GLU A 52 -20.40 9.19 -12.60
CA GLU A 52 -21.64 9.52 -13.32
C GLU A 52 -22.32 10.78 -12.76
N THR A 53 -22.03 11.12 -11.50
CA THR A 53 -22.60 12.30 -10.84
C THR A 53 -21.70 13.55 -10.93
N ASN A 54 -20.38 13.41 -11.04
CA ASN A 54 -19.43 14.54 -11.18
C ASN A 54 -18.27 14.23 -12.15
N PRO A 55 -18.50 14.24 -13.47
CA PRO A 55 -17.55 13.69 -14.46
C PRO A 55 -16.22 14.46 -14.57
N GLU A 56 -16.22 15.79 -14.58
CA GLU A 56 -14.99 16.59 -14.73
C GLU A 56 -14.00 16.41 -13.57
N GLN A 57 -14.50 16.29 -12.34
CA GLN A 57 -13.66 16.07 -11.16
C GLN A 57 -13.09 14.64 -11.12
N TYR A 58 -13.75 13.69 -11.80
CA TYR A 58 -13.40 12.28 -11.76
C TYR A 58 -12.47 11.83 -12.89
N GLU A 59 -12.38 12.56 -14.01
CA GLU A 59 -11.46 12.20 -15.10
C GLU A 59 -9.99 12.20 -14.65
N GLY A 60 -9.54 13.26 -13.97
CA GLY A 60 -8.18 13.33 -13.43
C GLY A 60 -7.90 12.29 -12.34
N PHE A 61 -8.93 11.94 -11.56
CA PHE A 61 -8.86 10.89 -10.54
C PHE A 61 -8.65 9.51 -11.19
N ILE A 62 -9.47 9.14 -12.18
CA ILE A 62 -9.40 7.82 -12.82
C ILE A 62 -8.08 7.62 -13.57
N ALA A 63 -7.54 8.68 -14.20
CA ALA A 63 -6.28 8.60 -14.91
C ALA A 63 -5.12 8.16 -14.00
N THR A 64 -5.17 8.55 -12.72
CA THR A 64 -4.13 8.24 -11.72
C THR A 64 -4.50 7.09 -10.80
N ALA A 65 -5.76 6.67 -10.80
CA ALA A 65 -6.26 5.58 -9.96
C ALA A 65 -5.73 4.21 -10.40
N GLU A 66 -5.48 3.37 -9.40
CA GLU A 66 -4.98 2.01 -9.50
C GLU A 66 -6.13 1.03 -9.73
N ASN A 67 -5.93 0.03 -10.58
CA ASN A 67 -6.84 -1.10 -10.68
C ASN A 67 -6.67 -2.06 -9.48
N PRO A 68 -7.74 -2.74 -9.02
CA PRO A 68 -7.63 -3.72 -7.94
C PRO A 68 -6.60 -4.83 -8.21
N GLU A 69 -6.49 -5.29 -9.46
CA GLU A 69 -5.54 -6.34 -9.86
C GLU A 69 -4.07 -5.89 -9.67
N PHE A 70 -3.79 -4.60 -9.72
CA PHE A 70 -2.45 -4.08 -9.50
C PHE A 70 -1.92 -4.44 -8.10
N SER A 71 -2.79 -4.39 -7.08
CA SER A 71 -2.42 -4.81 -5.73
C SER A 71 -2.03 -6.29 -5.68
N ALA A 72 -2.74 -7.14 -6.42
CA ALA A 72 -2.42 -8.57 -6.50
C ALA A 72 -1.09 -8.81 -7.24
N HIS A 73 -0.83 -8.07 -8.32
CA HIS A 73 0.44 -8.15 -9.05
C HIS A 73 1.63 -7.70 -8.17
N ILE A 74 1.45 -6.66 -7.37
CA ILE A 74 2.47 -6.23 -6.39
C ILE A 74 2.75 -7.35 -5.38
N LEU A 75 1.70 -7.97 -4.82
CA LEU A 75 1.86 -9.05 -3.84
C LEU A 75 2.53 -10.29 -4.45
N ASP A 76 2.18 -10.66 -5.69
CA ASP A 76 2.85 -11.76 -6.42
C ASP A 76 4.33 -11.45 -6.66
N ALA A 77 4.66 -10.20 -7.04
CA ALA A 77 6.04 -9.77 -7.21
C ALA A 77 6.83 -9.80 -5.89
N ILE A 78 6.24 -9.32 -4.78
CA ILE A 78 6.85 -9.41 -3.44
C ILE A 78 7.12 -10.86 -3.05
N ALA A 79 6.17 -11.76 -3.29
CA ALA A 79 6.30 -13.18 -2.94
C ALA A 79 7.45 -13.87 -3.70
N ARG A 80 7.76 -13.41 -4.91
CA ARG A 80 8.85 -13.91 -5.76
C ARG A 80 10.16 -13.13 -5.63
N ALA A 81 10.16 -12.03 -4.88
CA ALA A 81 11.32 -11.15 -4.77
C ALA A 81 12.46 -11.85 -4.01
N PRO A 82 13.72 -11.74 -4.48
CA PRO A 82 14.86 -12.33 -3.79
C PRO A 82 15.11 -11.69 -2.41
N ASN A 83 14.69 -10.43 -2.24
CA ASN A 83 14.76 -9.66 -1.00
C ASN A 83 13.44 -9.67 -0.20
N ARG A 84 12.53 -10.64 -0.43
CA ARG A 84 11.20 -10.66 0.23
C ARG A 84 11.27 -10.62 1.76
N ASP A 85 12.31 -11.21 2.35
CA ASP A 85 12.45 -11.28 3.80
C ASP A 85 12.82 -9.89 4.37
N ASP A 86 13.54 -9.06 3.60
CA ASP A 86 13.84 -7.66 3.95
C ASP A 86 12.60 -6.76 3.84
N LEU A 87 11.66 -7.12 2.96
CA LEU A 87 10.36 -6.46 2.82
C LEU A 87 9.39 -6.85 3.93
N SER A 88 9.56 -8.02 4.54
CA SER A 88 8.72 -8.48 5.63
C SER A 88 8.77 -7.49 6.79
N GLY A 89 7.62 -7.31 7.43
CA GLY A 89 7.47 -6.41 8.54
C GLY A 89 7.51 -4.95 8.16
N GLN A 90 7.55 -4.58 6.88
CA GLN A 90 7.58 -3.18 6.43
C GLN A 90 6.19 -2.62 6.13
N THR A 91 6.13 -1.30 6.05
CA THR A 91 4.99 -0.58 5.48
C THR A 91 5.42 0.00 4.13
N LEU A 92 4.82 -0.50 3.05
CA LEU A 92 5.25 -0.27 1.68
C LEU A 92 4.23 0.61 0.96
N VAL A 93 4.70 1.67 0.28
CA VAL A 93 3.85 2.43 -0.65
C VAL A 93 3.75 1.63 -1.95
N GLY A 94 2.53 1.27 -2.35
CA GLY A 94 2.28 0.36 -3.48
C GLY A 94 2.96 0.80 -4.77
N ALA A 95 2.79 2.07 -5.15
CA ALA A 95 3.45 2.66 -6.31
C ALA A 95 4.99 2.57 -6.27
N GLU A 96 5.61 2.68 -5.08
CA GLU A 96 7.07 2.68 -4.95
C GLU A 96 7.64 1.27 -5.05
N ILE A 97 7.03 0.31 -4.33
CA ILE A 97 7.47 -1.09 -4.40
C ILE A 97 7.16 -1.71 -5.77
N ALA A 98 6.06 -1.31 -6.41
CA ALA A 98 5.75 -1.73 -7.78
C ALA A 98 6.86 -1.32 -8.74
N ARG A 99 7.31 -0.06 -8.67
CA ARG A 99 8.41 0.45 -9.49
C ARG A 99 9.73 -0.27 -9.20
N GLU A 100 10.05 -0.51 -7.93
CA GLU A 100 11.25 -1.27 -7.53
C GLU A 100 11.24 -2.68 -8.13
N LEU A 101 10.08 -3.34 -8.13
CA LEU A 101 9.90 -4.71 -8.63
C LEU A 101 9.53 -4.79 -10.12
N GLY A 102 9.48 -3.67 -10.84
CA GLY A 102 9.15 -3.64 -12.27
C GLY A 102 7.68 -3.98 -12.60
N VAL A 103 6.76 -3.79 -11.65
CA VAL A 103 5.32 -4.01 -11.82
C VAL A 103 4.66 -2.73 -12.30
N THR A 104 3.82 -2.83 -13.33
CA THR A 104 3.02 -1.72 -13.86
C THR A 104 1.53 -1.99 -13.72
N ASP A 105 0.74 -0.93 -13.64
CA ASP A 105 -0.72 -1.02 -13.73
C ASP A 105 -1.16 -0.59 -15.13
N ARG A 106 -1.65 -1.55 -15.93
CA ARG A 106 -2.05 -1.33 -17.33
C ARG A 106 -0.94 -0.66 -18.16
N GLY A 107 0.31 -1.06 -17.95
CA GLY A 107 1.48 -0.49 -18.63
C GLY A 107 1.94 0.87 -18.13
N ASN A 108 1.36 1.39 -17.06
CA ASN A 108 1.73 2.69 -16.48
C ASN A 108 2.37 2.50 -15.11
N GLU A 109 3.37 3.32 -14.81
CA GLU A 109 3.84 3.54 -13.44
C GLU A 109 2.84 4.43 -12.70
N ARG A 110 2.50 4.06 -11.47
CA ARG A 110 1.56 4.80 -10.64
C ARG A 110 2.29 5.81 -9.76
N PRO A 111 1.70 6.99 -9.49
CA PRO A 111 2.37 8.02 -8.71
C PRO A 111 2.44 7.63 -7.23
N SER A 112 3.55 7.94 -6.57
CA SER A 112 3.60 7.96 -5.11
C SER A 112 3.06 9.29 -4.59
N TYR A 113 2.20 9.23 -3.58
CA TYR A 113 1.68 10.41 -2.89
C TYR A 113 2.46 10.75 -1.62
N ARG A 114 3.63 10.14 -1.41
CA ARG A 114 4.47 10.34 -0.22
C ARG A 114 4.74 11.81 0.10
N GLU A 115 5.11 12.61 -0.89
CA GLU A 115 5.42 14.04 -0.69
C GLU A 115 4.17 14.85 -0.31
N MET A 116 3.00 14.46 -0.82
CA MET A 116 1.74 15.18 -0.60
C MET A 116 1.03 14.77 0.70
N LEU A 117 1.03 13.48 1.03
CA LEU A 117 0.25 12.88 2.13
C LEU A 117 1.13 12.40 3.30
N GLY A 118 2.45 12.47 3.11
CA GLY A 118 3.47 12.07 4.06
C GLY A 118 3.86 10.59 3.93
N SER A 119 4.97 10.27 4.58
CA SER A 119 5.56 8.92 4.60
C SER A 119 4.98 8.04 5.72
N PRO A 120 4.98 6.70 5.53
CA PRO A 120 4.89 5.75 6.63
C PRO A 120 5.97 6.01 7.69
N ARG A 121 5.69 5.65 8.94
CA ARG A 121 6.67 5.79 10.02
C ARG A 121 7.73 4.70 9.93
N THR A 122 8.99 5.08 10.19
CA THR A 122 10.07 4.12 10.38
C THR A 122 9.82 3.26 11.61
N LYS A 123 10.05 1.95 11.48
CA LYS A 123 9.85 0.98 12.56
C LYS A 123 11.08 0.96 13.47
N ASN A 124 10.86 0.69 14.76
CA ASN A 124 11.94 0.54 15.73
C ASN A 124 12.30 -0.94 15.84
N PRO A 125 13.57 -1.35 15.70
CA PRO A 125 13.95 -2.76 15.77
C PRO A 125 13.92 -3.35 17.19
N ALA A 126 13.73 -2.53 18.23
CA ALA A 126 13.68 -3.02 19.62
C ALA A 126 12.46 -3.94 19.86
N ALA A 127 12.72 -5.09 20.49
CA ALA A 127 11.70 -6.00 20.98
C ALA A 127 11.82 -6.11 22.52
N VAL A 128 10.67 -6.18 23.20
CA VAL A 128 10.58 -6.30 24.66
C VAL A 128 9.75 -7.54 25.00
N TYR A 129 10.25 -8.35 25.94
CA TYR A 129 9.64 -9.59 26.40
C TYR A 129 9.29 -9.49 27.89
#